data_AF-A0A812H5B6-F1
#
_entry.id   AF-A0A812H5B6-F1
#
_cell.length_a   1.000
_cell.length_b   1.000
_cell.length_c   1.000
_cell.angle_alpha   90.00
_cell.angle_beta   90.00
_cell.angle_gamma   90.00
#
_symmetry.space_group_name_H-M   'P 1'
#
loop_
_entity.id
_entity.type
_entity.pdbx_description
1 polymer ?
#
loop_
_entity_poly.entity_id
_entity_poly.type
_entity_poly.pdbx_seq_one_letter_code
_entity_poly.pdbx_strand_id
1 'polypeptide(L)' 'MRKYDQGDLCPHCGLIIMMPTDLSNQCLGCGKEINQHQESDEDE' A
#
# COMPACT_ATOMS: atom_id res chain seq x y z
N MET A 1 9.90 -6.35 -4.80
CA MET A 1 8.56 -5.89 -5.22
C MET A 1 8.61 -4.41 -5.57
N ARG A 2 7.77 -3.95 -6.51
CA ARG A 2 7.59 -2.53 -6.80
C ARG A 2 6.81 -1.90 -5.63
N LYS A 3 7.35 -0.83 -5.04
CA LYS A 3 6.62 0.01 -4.08
C LYS A 3 5.77 1.01 -4.86
N TYR A 4 4.57 1.28 -4.39
CA TYR A 4 3.64 2.24 -4.95
C TYR A 4 3.51 3.43 -4.01
N ASP A 5 3.63 4.64 -4.53
CA ASP A 5 3.59 5.86 -3.74
C ASP A 5 2.26 6.61 -3.90
N GLN A 6 2.08 7.67 -3.12
CA GLN A 6 0.94 8.55 -3.30
C GLN A 6 0.91 9.12 -4.72
N GLY A 7 -0.24 9.04 -5.38
CA GLY A 7 -0.40 9.47 -6.78
C GLY A 7 -0.20 8.36 -7.81
N ASP A 8 0.34 7.20 -7.43
CA ASP A 8 0.37 6.02 -8.31
C ASP A 8 -1.03 5.44 -8.50
N LEU A 9 -1.19 4.56 -9.50
CA LEU A 9 -2.41 3.78 -9.69
C LEU A 9 -2.37 2.50 -8.88
N CYS A 10 -3.43 2.22 -8.13
CA CYS A 10 -3.59 0.99 -7.39
C CYS A 10 -3.55 -0.20 -8.35
N PRO A 11 -2.67 -1.20 -8.13
CA PRO A 11 -2.54 -2.34 -9.02
C PRO A 11 -3.78 -3.26 -9.00
N HIS A 12 -4.63 -3.12 -7.99
CA HIS A 12 -5.83 -3.96 -7.83
C HIS A 12 -7.07 -3.40 -8.50
N CYS A 13 -7.23 -2.07 -8.53
CA CYS A 13 -8.46 -1.43 -9.00
C CYS A 13 -8.23 -0.24 -9.96
N GLY A 14 -6.98 0.17 -10.19
CA GLY A 14 -6.64 1.26 -11.09
C GLY A 14 -6.99 2.67 -10.60
N LEU A 15 -7.43 2.83 -9.34
CA LEU A 15 -7.68 4.15 -8.75
C LEU A 15 -6.40 4.78 -8.22
N ILE A 16 -6.35 6.11 -8.23
CA ILE A 16 -5.21 6.87 -7.69
C ILE A 16 -5.07 6.56 -6.19
N ILE A 17 -3.85 6.24 -5.78
CA ILE A 17 -3.50 5.97 -4.41
C ILE A 17 -3.47 7.30 -3.65
N MET A 18 -4.39 7.43 -2.71
CA MET A 18 -4.35 8.45 -1.67
C MET A 18 -4.00 7.77 -0.36
N MET A 19 -2.76 7.96 0.10
CA MET A 19 -2.33 7.47 1.41
C MET A 19 -2.46 8.62 2.42
N PRO A 20 -3.15 8.44 3.55
CA PRO A 20 -3.05 9.37 4.67
C PRO A 20 -1.62 9.34 5.24
N THR A 21 -1.18 10.44 5.85
CA THR A 21 0.15 10.57 6.47
C THR A 21 0.38 9.56 7.61
N ASP A 22 -0.70 8.96 8.12
CA ASP A 22 -0.69 7.89 9.12
C ASP A 22 -0.82 6.51 8.46
N LEU A 23 0.32 6.01 7.96
CA LEU A 23 0.77 4.60 7.92
C LEU A 23 -0.09 3.49 7.29
N SER A 24 -1.30 3.71 6.77
CA SER A 24 -2.06 2.59 6.17
C SER A 24 -1.65 2.34 4.71
N ASN A 25 -0.99 1.21 4.44
CA ASN A 25 -0.66 0.74 3.09
C ASN A 25 -1.90 0.25 2.31
N GLN A 26 -3.10 0.69 2.68
CA GLN A 26 -4.37 0.21 2.15
C GLN A 26 -4.94 1.20 1.13
N CYS A 27 -5.38 0.67 -0.02
CA CYS A 27 -6.11 1.45 -1.00
C CYS A 27 -7.46 1.89 -0.42
N LEU A 28 -7.69 3.21 -0.30
CA LEU A 28 -8.99 3.74 0.14
C LEU A 28 -10.15 3.42 -0.83
N GLY A 29 -9.84 3.10 -2.09
CA GLY A 29 -10.85 2.76 -3.09
C GLY A 29 -11.34 1.32 -3.02
N CYS A 30 -10.44 0.34 -2.82
CA CYS A 30 -10.79 -1.09 -2.85
C CYS A 30 -10.49 -1.84 -1.55
N GLY A 31 -9.89 -1.19 -0.56
CA GLY A 31 -9.53 -1.79 0.72
C GLY A 31 -8.39 -2.82 0.67
N LYS A 32 -7.72 -2.98 -0.48
CA LYS A 32 -6.59 -3.91 -0.61
C LYS A 32 -5.27 -3.25 -0.24
N GLU A 33 -4.39 -4.02 0.37
CA GLU A 33 -3.03 -3.60 0.68
C GLU A 33 -2.19 -3.47 -0.60
N ILE A 34 -1.41 -2.39 -0.70
CA ILE A 34 -0.65 -2.02 -1.90
C ILE A 34 0.85 -2.21 -1.70
N ASN A 35 1.35 -1.94 -0.50
CA ASN A 35 2.76 -2.10 -0.13
C ASN A 35 2.87 -3.07 1.03
N GLN A 36 2.75 -4.38 0.72
CA GLN A 36 3.06 -5.42 1.70
C GLN A 36 4.45 -5.15 2.26
N HIS A 37 4.52 -4.68 3.50
CA HIS A 37 5.74 -4.77 4.26
C HIS A 37 5.88 -6.25 4.55
N GLN A 38 6.90 -6.87 3.97
CA GLN A 38 7.49 -8.00 4.67
C GLN A 38 8.06 -7.39 5.95
N GLU A 39 7.24 -7.32 7.00
CA GLU A 39 7.77 -7.50 8.34
C GLU A 39 8.42 -8.88 8.28
N SER A 40 9.71 -8.90 7.96
CA SER A 40 10.55 -10.00 8.35
C SER A 40 10.46 -10.01 9.87
N ASP A 41 9.71 -10.98 10.38
CA ASP A 41 9.80 -11.43 11.76
C ASP A 41 11.30 -11.63 12.07
N GLU A 42 11.94 -10.61 12.63
CA GLU A 42 13.19 -10.77 13.37
C GLU A 42 12.77 -11.32 14.74
N ASP A 43 12.40 -12.60 14.74
CA ASP A 43 12.35 -13.42 15.96
C ASP A 43 13.80 -13.57 16.46
N GLU A 44 14.15 -12.86 17.54
CA GLU A 44 15.38 -13.08 18.32
C GLU A 44 15.15 -14.10 19.44
#